data_AF-A0AAW0FPK6-F1
#
_entry.id   AF-A0AAW0FPK6-F1
#
_cell.length_a   1.000
_cell.length_b   1.000
_cell.length_c   1.000
_cell.angle_alpha   90.00
_cell.angle_beta   90.00
_cell.angle_gamma   90.00
#
_symmetry.space_group_name_H-M   'P 1'
#
loop_
_entity.id
_entity.type
_entity.pdbx_description
1 polymer ?
#
loop_
_entity_poly.entity_id
_entity_poly.type
_entity_poly.pdbx_seq_one_letter_code
_entity_poly.pdbx_strand_id
1 'polypeptide(L)'
;MVKDLILSPCFLTGLSKSFNGDDCEVKLDNLKWASNLTIQDVADVSVGNLTEVNGTCVIAYNSFENLEISKLKEVGGSLQIFANDELTEVSFNQLKDIGGEFRIYNNSELTDIGFPKLEEIKGAVNIKGKFDNFTLKGLKEVDGDFTVVSTSEDFSCDDFKKLHKKKKIEGHNFKCSAPSKKSKSSKGGSSSSGSSDSDDSSSSGGSSGSGSSSSKSSDATSLFNTSFLGLTILGGALAIFI
;
A
#
# COMPACT_ATOMS: atom_id res chain seq x y z
N MET A 1 -24.34 14.51 -8.82
CA MET A 1 -23.23 15.19 -9.53
C MET A 1 -22.35 15.79 -8.46
N VAL A 2 -21.13 15.27 -8.26
CA VAL A 2 -20.24 15.77 -7.20
C VAL A 2 -18.95 16.25 -7.87
N LYS A 3 -18.70 17.56 -7.78
CA LYS A 3 -17.57 18.22 -8.43
C LYS A 3 -16.23 17.87 -7.80
N ASP A 4 -16.21 17.60 -6.49
CA ASP A 4 -15.06 17.04 -5.79
C ASP A 4 -15.63 16.26 -4.60
N LEU A 5 -15.37 14.96 -4.55
CA LEU A 5 -15.81 14.13 -3.43
C LEU A 5 -14.60 13.81 -2.57
N ILE A 6 -14.41 14.64 -1.54
CA ILE A 6 -13.45 14.36 -0.47
C ILE A 6 -14.24 13.70 0.66
N LEU A 7 -13.95 12.42 0.87
CA LEU A 7 -14.36 11.68 2.05
C LEU A 7 -13.17 11.75 2.99
N SER A 8 -13.23 12.70 3.92
CA SER A 8 -12.33 12.83 5.07
C SER A 8 -13.23 12.93 6.30
N PRO A 9 -12.72 12.66 7.52
CA PRO A 9 -13.50 12.04 8.60
C PRO A 9 -14.84 12.75 8.79
N CYS A 10 -15.94 11.98 8.83
CA CYS A 10 -17.36 12.37 8.85
C CYS A 10 -17.69 13.75 9.47
N PHE A 11 -17.26 14.83 8.82
CA PHE A 11 -17.59 16.21 9.15
C PHE A 11 -18.58 16.69 8.09
N LEU A 12 -19.72 16.02 8.03
CA LEU A 12 -20.92 16.61 7.44
C LEU A 12 -21.51 17.57 8.49
N THR A 13 -21.13 18.84 8.37
CA THR A 13 -21.87 20.03 8.83
C THR A 13 -22.54 19.96 10.21
N GLY A 14 -21.90 20.57 11.21
CA GLY A 14 -22.60 21.14 12.37
C GLY A 14 -22.36 20.45 13.71
N LEU A 15 -21.79 21.22 14.64
CA LEU A 15 -21.69 21.00 16.09
C LEU A 15 -20.80 19.84 16.56
N SER A 16 -19.60 20.23 17.01
CA SER A 16 -18.74 19.57 18.01
C SER A 16 -19.15 18.15 18.43
N LYS A 17 -18.58 17.16 17.76
CA LYS A 17 -18.05 15.99 18.46
C LYS A 17 -16.55 15.97 18.22
N SER A 18 -15.81 16.41 19.22
CA SER A 18 -14.40 16.11 19.42
C SER A 18 -14.27 14.63 19.77
N PHE A 19 -14.55 13.73 18.82
CA PHE A 19 -14.23 12.31 18.88
C PHE A 19 -14.03 11.85 17.44
N ASN A 20 -12.77 11.66 17.07
CA ASN A 20 -12.34 10.77 16.00
C ASN A 20 -12.97 9.41 16.31
N GLY A 21 -14.10 9.11 15.68
CA GLY A 21 -14.62 7.76 15.71
C GLY A 21 -13.82 6.95 14.70
N ASP A 22 -13.04 5.98 15.18
CA ASP A 22 -12.25 5.05 14.37
C ASP A 22 -13.11 4.14 13.44
N ASP A 23 -14.42 4.39 13.36
CA ASP A 23 -15.43 3.56 12.70
C ASP A 23 -16.20 4.31 11.57
N CYS A 24 -15.57 5.28 10.90
CA CYS A 24 -16.26 6.03 9.83
C CYS A 24 -16.48 5.17 8.58
N GLU A 25 -17.69 4.63 8.39
CA GLU A 25 -18.07 3.93 7.16
C GLU A 25 -18.71 4.87 6.13
N VAL A 26 -18.28 4.81 4.87
CA VAL A 26 -18.86 5.59 3.76
C VAL A 26 -19.53 4.70 2.74
N LYS A 27 -20.84 4.90 2.49
CA LYS A 27 -21.62 4.14 1.51
C LYS A 27 -22.16 5.04 0.41
N LEU A 28 -21.65 4.86 -0.80
CA LEU A 28 -21.93 5.67 -1.98
C LEU A 28 -22.32 4.81 -3.17
N ASP A 29 -23.19 3.83 -2.95
CA ASP A 29 -23.64 2.90 -3.98
C ASP A 29 -24.46 3.54 -5.10
N ASN A 30 -24.82 4.82 -4.99
CA ASN A 30 -25.45 5.55 -6.07
C ASN A 30 -24.48 6.42 -6.89
N LEU A 31 -23.23 6.56 -6.42
CA LEU A 31 -22.20 7.31 -7.13
C LEU A 31 -21.81 6.54 -8.40
N LYS A 32 -22.04 7.16 -9.55
CA LYS A 32 -21.67 6.60 -10.86
C LYS A 32 -20.35 7.13 -11.37
N TRP A 33 -20.08 8.41 -11.12
CA TRP A 33 -18.84 9.06 -11.52
C TRP A 33 -18.50 10.17 -10.52
N ALA A 34 -17.22 10.54 -10.47
CA ALA A 34 -16.71 11.69 -9.72
C ALA A 34 -15.69 12.44 -10.57
N SER A 35 -15.61 13.77 -10.41
CA SER A 35 -14.50 14.51 -11.07
C SER A 35 -13.18 14.16 -10.38
N ASN A 36 -13.11 14.28 -9.06
CA ASN A 36 -12.02 13.75 -8.25
C ASN A 36 -12.62 12.92 -7.12
N LEU A 37 -11.91 11.87 -6.72
CA LEU A 37 -12.27 11.02 -5.61
C LEU A 37 -11.11 11.00 -4.61
N THR A 38 -11.36 11.41 -3.39
CA THR A 38 -10.44 11.21 -2.27
C THR A 38 -11.16 10.41 -1.19
N ILE A 39 -10.61 9.25 -0.84
CA ILE A 39 -11.04 8.40 0.28
C ILE A 39 -9.94 8.45 1.33
N GLN A 40 -10.24 9.08 2.45
CA GLN A 40 -9.28 9.33 3.49
C GLN A 40 -9.89 9.29 4.89
N ASP A 41 -9.14 8.77 5.86
CA ASP A 41 -9.55 8.69 7.28
C ASP A 41 -10.91 7.96 7.44
N VAL A 42 -11.16 6.91 6.65
CA VAL A 42 -12.37 6.06 6.76
C VAL A 42 -12.04 4.63 7.20
N ALA A 43 -12.96 4.03 7.94
CA ALA A 43 -12.88 2.66 8.43
C ALA A 43 -13.44 1.64 7.43
N ASP A 44 -14.37 2.06 6.59
CA ASP A 44 -14.89 1.25 5.49
C ASP A 44 -15.43 2.15 4.36
N VAL A 45 -15.44 1.63 3.14
CA VAL A 45 -15.98 2.33 1.98
C VAL A 45 -16.68 1.40 0.99
N SER A 46 -17.87 1.80 0.57
CA SER A 46 -18.60 1.13 -0.50
C SER A 46 -18.91 2.10 -1.64
N VAL A 47 -18.39 1.78 -2.82
CA VAL A 47 -18.56 2.53 -4.08
C VAL A 47 -18.95 1.58 -5.22
N GLY A 48 -19.84 0.62 -4.94
CA GLY A 48 -20.10 -0.53 -5.81
C GLY A 48 -20.69 -0.24 -7.19
N ASN A 49 -21.00 1.03 -7.48
CA ASN A 49 -21.55 1.49 -8.76
C ASN A 49 -20.72 2.58 -9.44
N LEU A 50 -19.58 2.96 -8.86
CA LEU A 50 -18.66 3.92 -9.45
C LEU A 50 -18.03 3.30 -10.71
N THR A 51 -18.18 3.96 -11.85
CA THR A 51 -17.65 3.51 -13.14
C THR A 51 -16.55 4.40 -13.68
N GLU A 52 -16.45 5.65 -13.22
CA GLU A 52 -15.51 6.64 -13.78
C GLU A 52 -15.03 7.63 -12.71
N VAL A 53 -13.74 7.95 -12.71
CA VAL A 53 -13.18 9.11 -12.00
C VAL A 53 -12.46 9.97 -13.04
N ASN A 54 -13.00 11.13 -13.39
CA ASN A 54 -12.51 11.88 -14.56
C ASN A 54 -11.12 12.52 -14.32
N GLY A 55 -10.78 12.73 -13.06
CA GLY A 55 -9.54 13.33 -12.59
C GLY A 55 -8.80 12.38 -11.66
N THR A 56 -8.34 12.89 -10.52
CA THR A 56 -7.47 12.12 -9.61
C THR A 56 -8.30 11.26 -8.65
N CYS A 57 -7.84 10.03 -8.44
CA CYS A 57 -8.32 9.11 -7.42
C CYS A 57 -7.24 8.93 -6.34
N VAL A 58 -7.53 9.31 -5.10
CA VAL A 58 -6.63 9.21 -3.95
C VAL A 58 -7.28 8.35 -2.88
N ILE A 59 -6.56 7.33 -2.42
CA ILE A 59 -6.95 6.47 -1.30
C ILE A 59 -5.82 6.55 -0.26
N ALA A 60 -6.06 7.22 0.86
CA ALA A 60 -5.00 7.42 1.84
C ALA A 60 -5.43 7.46 3.30
N TYR A 61 -4.59 7.00 4.22
CA TYR A 61 -4.84 7.11 5.67
C TYR A 61 -6.11 6.40 6.15
N ASN A 62 -6.49 5.30 5.51
CA ASN A 62 -7.66 4.51 5.90
C ASN A 62 -7.27 3.28 6.74
N SER A 63 -8.25 2.76 7.49
CA SER A 63 -8.11 1.59 8.37
C SER A 63 -8.86 0.35 7.87
N PHE A 64 -9.46 0.36 6.67
CA PHE A 64 -10.01 -0.87 6.10
C PHE A 64 -8.91 -1.84 5.66
N GLU A 65 -9.14 -3.14 5.87
CA GLU A 65 -8.21 -4.19 5.46
C GLU A 65 -8.27 -4.50 3.96
N ASN A 66 -9.41 -4.24 3.31
CA ASN A 66 -9.67 -4.63 1.92
C ASN A 66 -10.32 -3.47 1.17
N LEU A 67 -9.87 -3.24 -0.07
CA LEU A 67 -10.52 -2.30 -0.98
C LEU A 67 -10.83 -2.95 -2.32
N GLU A 68 -12.12 -3.05 -2.64
CA GLU A 68 -12.57 -3.47 -3.96
C GLU A 68 -13.40 -2.38 -4.65
N ILE A 69 -12.92 -1.89 -5.79
CA ILE A 69 -13.67 -0.97 -6.67
C ILE A 69 -13.99 -1.70 -7.98
N SER A 70 -14.98 -2.59 -7.90
CA SER A 70 -15.23 -3.61 -8.91
C SER A 70 -15.76 -3.11 -10.26
N LYS A 71 -16.34 -1.90 -10.33
CA LYS A 71 -16.95 -1.37 -11.57
C LYS A 71 -16.22 -0.19 -12.19
N LEU A 72 -15.22 0.37 -11.52
CA LEU A 72 -14.45 1.50 -12.04
C LEU A 72 -13.72 1.06 -13.30
N LYS A 73 -13.89 1.80 -14.40
CA LYS A 73 -13.30 1.50 -15.70
C LYS A 73 -12.17 2.44 -16.07
N GLU A 74 -12.22 3.68 -15.59
CA GLU A 74 -11.29 4.73 -15.98
C GLU A 74 -10.99 5.65 -14.80
N VAL A 75 -9.72 6.02 -14.66
CA VAL A 75 -9.25 7.17 -13.87
C VAL A 75 -8.57 8.12 -14.85
N GLY A 76 -9.21 9.24 -15.20
CA GLY A 76 -8.69 10.17 -16.20
C GLY A 76 -7.44 10.93 -15.75
N GLY A 77 -7.19 11.02 -14.44
CA GLY A 77 -5.96 11.56 -13.85
C GLY A 77 -5.10 10.47 -13.20
N SER A 78 -4.46 10.83 -12.08
CA SER A 78 -3.59 9.91 -11.34
C SER A 78 -4.38 9.02 -10.37
N LEU A 79 -3.92 7.78 -10.17
CA LEU A 79 -4.37 6.88 -9.12
C LEU A 79 -3.28 6.75 -8.05
N GLN A 80 -3.60 7.11 -6.81
CA GLN A 80 -2.64 7.11 -5.69
C GLN A 80 -3.22 6.36 -4.49
N ILE A 81 -2.51 5.35 -4.00
CA ILE A 81 -2.91 4.54 -2.84
C ILE A 81 -1.76 4.51 -1.84
N PHE A 82 -1.90 5.18 -0.70
CA PHE A 82 -0.79 5.28 0.25
C PHE A 82 -1.19 5.50 1.70
N ALA A 83 -0.31 5.12 2.63
CA ALA A 83 -0.53 5.31 4.07
C ALA A 83 -1.80 4.63 4.59
N ASN A 84 -2.24 3.51 4.00
CA ASN A 84 -3.29 2.67 4.55
C ASN A 84 -2.61 1.49 5.25
N ASP A 85 -2.26 1.65 6.52
CA ASP A 85 -1.38 0.70 7.22
C ASP A 85 -2.02 -0.68 7.42
N GLU A 86 -3.35 -0.74 7.53
CA GLU A 86 -4.11 -1.98 7.70
C GLU A 86 -4.53 -2.63 6.37
N LEU A 87 -4.35 -1.95 5.24
CA LEU A 87 -4.76 -2.44 3.93
C LEU A 87 -3.91 -3.64 3.50
N THR A 88 -4.54 -4.79 3.33
CA THR A 88 -3.92 -6.07 2.94
C THR A 88 -4.13 -6.42 1.47
N GLU A 89 -5.28 -6.05 0.90
CA GLU A 89 -5.66 -6.31 -0.49
C GLU A 89 -6.30 -5.09 -1.15
N VAL A 90 -5.91 -4.81 -2.40
CA VAL A 90 -6.58 -3.82 -3.24
C VAL A 90 -6.89 -4.39 -4.62
N SER A 91 -8.13 -4.20 -5.08
CA SER A 91 -8.58 -4.72 -6.38
C SER A 91 -9.45 -3.75 -7.17
N PHE A 92 -9.07 -3.56 -8.44
CA PHE A 92 -9.78 -2.78 -9.45
C PHE A 92 -10.10 -3.68 -10.66
N ASN A 93 -11.10 -4.54 -10.48
CA ASN A 93 -11.42 -5.64 -11.39
C ASN A 93 -11.81 -5.23 -12.82
N GLN A 94 -12.22 -3.98 -13.04
CA GLN A 94 -12.66 -3.46 -14.34
C GLN A 94 -11.88 -2.25 -14.84
N LEU A 95 -10.88 -1.77 -14.08
CA LEU A 95 -10.12 -0.58 -14.46
C LEU A 95 -9.25 -0.92 -15.67
N LYS A 96 -9.35 -0.10 -16.71
CA LYS A 96 -8.64 -0.25 -17.98
C LYS A 96 -7.59 0.81 -18.20
N ASP A 97 -7.89 2.05 -17.81
CA ASP A 97 -7.10 3.21 -18.19
C ASP A 97 -6.82 4.10 -16.98
N ILE A 98 -5.55 4.51 -16.85
CA ILE A 98 -5.10 5.57 -15.93
C ILE A 98 -4.46 6.67 -16.77
N GLY A 99 -5.11 7.84 -16.84
CA GLY A 99 -4.68 8.97 -17.65
C GLY A 99 -3.49 9.76 -17.08
N GLY A 100 -3.12 9.50 -15.83
CA GLY A 100 -1.97 10.10 -15.15
C GLY A 100 -1.03 9.07 -14.55
N GLU A 101 -0.49 9.41 -13.39
CA GLU A 101 0.48 8.57 -12.68
C GLU A 101 -0.21 7.46 -11.88
N PHE A 102 0.43 6.32 -11.77
CA PHE A 102 -0.03 5.23 -10.91
C PHE A 102 0.95 5.00 -9.76
N ARG A 103 0.53 5.34 -8.54
CA ARG A 103 1.37 5.29 -7.34
C ARG A 103 0.78 4.43 -6.24
N ILE A 104 1.59 3.55 -5.67
CA ILE A 104 1.27 2.80 -4.47
C ILE A 104 2.51 2.80 -3.56
N TYR A 105 2.39 3.31 -2.34
CA TYR A 105 3.51 3.37 -1.40
C TYR A 105 3.03 3.47 0.06
N ASN A 106 3.87 3.10 1.03
CA ASN A 106 3.55 3.18 2.45
C ASN A 106 2.22 2.48 2.84
N ASN A 107 1.94 1.29 2.30
CA ASN A 107 0.85 0.44 2.82
C ASN A 107 1.53 -0.78 3.42
N SER A 108 1.68 -0.78 4.74
CA SER A 108 2.63 -1.65 5.46
C SER A 108 2.28 -3.14 5.35
N GLU A 109 0.98 -3.45 5.38
CA GLU A 109 0.44 -4.83 5.33
C GLU A 109 -0.05 -5.24 3.92
N LEU A 110 0.11 -4.39 2.90
CA LEU A 110 -0.41 -4.64 1.56
C LEU A 110 0.38 -5.76 0.86
N THR A 111 -0.28 -6.88 0.63
CA THR A 111 0.32 -8.09 0.04
C THR A 111 -0.23 -8.42 -1.35
N ASP A 112 -1.50 -8.12 -1.63
CA ASP A 112 -2.16 -8.39 -2.92
C ASP A 112 -2.64 -7.10 -3.61
N ILE A 113 -2.24 -6.93 -4.87
CA ILE A 113 -2.54 -5.77 -5.71
C ILE A 113 -3.08 -6.24 -7.06
N GLY A 114 -4.40 -6.09 -7.24
CA GLY A 114 -5.15 -6.61 -8.38
C GLY A 114 -5.62 -5.55 -9.38
N PHE A 115 -5.05 -5.56 -10.59
CA PHE A 115 -5.47 -4.73 -11.72
C PHE A 115 -5.58 -5.57 -13.01
N PRO A 116 -6.45 -6.60 -13.04
CA PRO A 116 -6.42 -7.64 -14.07
C PRO A 116 -6.76 -7.14 -15.48
N LYS A 117 -7.50 -6.03 -15.58
CA LYS A 117 -7.95 -5.44 -16.85
C LYS A 117 -7.24 -4.12 -17.21
N LEU A 118 -6.25 -3.70 -16.41
CA LEU A 118 -5.53 -2.45 -16.69
C LEU A 118 -4.70 -2.65 -17.96
N GLU A 119 -5.01 -1.85 -18.97
CA GLU A 119 -4.44 -1.91 -20.32
C GLU A 119 -3.45 -0.77 -20.56
N GLU A 120 -3.72 0.43 -20.07
CA GLU A 120 -2.93 1.62 -20.39
C GLU A 120 -2.70 2.53 -19.17
N ILE A 121 -1.47 3.05 -19.05
CA ILE A 121 -1.09 4.06 -18.07
C ILE A 121 -0.35 5.19 -18.80
N LYS A 122 -0.95 6.37 -18.85
CA LYS A 122 -0.41 7.52 -19.59
C LYS A 122 0.70 8.26 -18.85
N GLY A 123 0.88 8.01 -17.56
CA GLY A 123 1.94 8.60 -16.74
C GLY A 123 2.97 7.59 -16.24
N ALA A 124 3.75 8.02 -15.26
CA ALA A 124 4.74 7.17 -14.60
C ALA A 124 4.10 6.18 -13.62
N VAL A 125 4.73 5.02 -13.47
CA VAL A 125 4.39 4.01 -12.47
C VAL A 125 5.41 4.05 -11.34
N ASN A 126 4.95 4.19 -10.10
CA ASN A 126 5.79 4.15 -8.90
C ASN A 126 5.11 3.35 -7.79
N ILE A 127 5.47 2.07 -7.69
CA ILE A 127 4.90 1.12 -6.75
C ILE A 127 6.02 0.59 -5.84
N LYS A 128 5.86 0.77 -4.53
CA LYS A 128 6.82 0.34 -3.52
C LYS A 128 6.10 -0.24 -2.31
N GLY A 129 6.57 -1.39 -1.80
CA GLY A 129 5.96 -2.01 -0.64
C GLY A 129 6.46 -3.42 -0.40
N LYS A 130 5.73 -4.19 0.40
CA LYS A 130 6.01 -5.60 0.72
C LYS A 130 4.95 -6.52 0.08
N PHE A 131 4.59 -6.24 -1.16
CA PHE A 131 3.57 -7.01 -1.87
C PHE A 131 4.15 -8.29 -2.47
N ASP A 132 3.39 -9.38 -2.35
CA ASP A 132 3.74 -10.70 -2.88
C ASP A 132 3.16 -10.86 -4.28
N ASN A 133 1.88 -10.49 -4.44
CA ASN A 133 1.13 -10.66 -5.67
C ASN A 133 0.83 -9.31 -6.32
N PHE A 134 1.56 -9.02 -7.39
CA PHE A 134 1.27 -7.88 -8.25
C PHE A 134 1.58 -8.25 -9.70
N THR A 135 0.55 -8.30 -10.54
CA THR A 135 0.70 -8.52 -11.97
C THR A 135 -0.24 -7.62 -12.76
N LEU A 136 0.23 -7.13 -13.90
CA LEU A 136 -0.59 -6.36 -14.83
C LEU A 136 -0.72 -7.14 -16.15
N LYS A 137 -1.44 -8.27 -16.10
CA LYS A 137 -1.52 -9.22 -17.23
C LYS A 137 -2.13 -8.61 -18.49
N GLY A 138 -3.04 -7.64 -18.33
CA GLY A 138 -3.68 -6.90 -19.41
C GLY A 138 -2.86 -5.73 -19.96
N LEU A 139 -1.76 -5.35 -19.30
CA LEU A 139 -1.05 -4.11 -19.60
C LEU A 139 -0.43 -4.16 -20.99
N LYS A 140 -0.82 -3.19 -21.80
CA LYS A 140 -0.36 -2.98 -23.17
C LYS A 140 0.72 -1.92 -23.24
N GLU A 141 0.57 -0.85 -22.45
CA GLU A 141 1.45 0.33 -22.56
C GLU A 141 1.55 1.12 -21.26
N VAL A 142 2.74 1.70 -21.05
CA VAL A 142 3.02 2.73 -20.05
C VAL A 142 3.83 3.82 -20.73
N ASP A 143 3.31 5.04 -20.80
CA ASP A 143 3.94 6.14 -21.54
C ASP A 143 5.04 6.82 -20.71
N GLY A 144 5.10 6.54 -19.39
CA GLY A 144 6.06 7.13 -18.45
C GLY A 144 7.12 6.18 -17.89
N ASP A 145 7.93 6.72 -16.98
CA ASP A 145 8.93 5.97 -16.22
C ASP A 145 8.29 4.88 -15.37
N PHE A 146 9.01 3.78 -15.15
CA PHE A 146 8.47 2.61 -14.48
C PHE A 146 9.36 2.18 -13.32
N THR A 147 8.84 2.29 -12.09
CA THR A 147 9.49 1.82 -10.86
C THR A 147 8.55 0.93 -10.07
N VAL A 148 8.91 -0.35 -9.95
CA VAL A 148 8.21 -1.33 -9.10
C VAL A 148 9.23 -2.00 -8.17
N VAL A 149 9.11 -1.79 -6.87
CA VAL A 149 10.05 -2.33 -5.89
C VAL A 149 9.28 -3.03 -4.78
N SER A 150 9.33 -4.36 -4.75
CA SER A 150 8.84 -5.12 -3.60
C SER A 150 10.00 -5.46 -2.66
N THR A 151 9.72 -5.52 -1.37
CA THR A 151 10.59 -6.13 -0.35
C THR A 151 10.23 -7.59 -0.07
N SER A 152 9.24 -8.15 -0.75
CA SER A 152 8.90 -9.57 -0.67
C SER A 152 9.81 -10.44 -1.54
N GLU A 153 10.23 -11.59 -1.01
CA GLU A 153 10.93 -12.62 -1.77
C GLU A 153 10.00 -13.36 -2.76
N ASP A 154 8.68 -13.28 -2.58
CA ASP A 154 7.70 -13.98 -3.43
C ASP A 154 7.36 -13.23 -4.73
N PHE A 155 7.65 -11.93 -4.79
CA PHE A 155 7.40 -11.12 -5.97
C PHE A 155 8.42 -11.34 -7.09
N SER A 156 7.95 -11.42 -8.34
CA SER A 156 8.81 -11.52 -9.53
C SER A 156 8.64 -10.35 -10.49
N CYS A 157 9.77 -9.85 -10.98
CA CYS A 157 9.85 -8.79 -11.99
C CYS A 157 9.78 -9.30 -13.44
N ASP A 158 9.63 -10.60 -13.67
CA ASP A 158 9.84 -11.18 -15.00
C ASP A 158 8.84 -10.65 -16.04
N ASP A 159 7.58 -10.45 -15.66
CA ASP A 159 6.57 -9.95 -16.58
C ASP A 159 6.80 -8.48 -16.95
N PHE A 160 7.19 -7.64 -15.98
CA PHE A 160 7.54 -6.24 -16.24
C PHE A 160 8.82 -6.12 -17.08
N LYS A 161 9.82 -6.99 -16.85
CA LYS A 161 11.02 -7.06 -17.71
C LYS A 161 10.67 -7.48 -19.14
N LYS A 162 9.72 -8.40 -19.34
CA LYS A 162 9.23 -8.78 -20.69
C LYS A 162 8.52 -7.61 -21.37
N LEU A 163 7.67 -6.86 -20.66
CA LEU A 163 7.00 -5.67 -21.19
C LEU A 163 8.01 -4.59 -21.62
N HIS A 164 9.00 -4.29 -20.77
CA HIS A 164 10.05 -3.33 -21.10
C HIS A 164 10.86 -3.76 -22.34
N LYS A 165 11.26 -5.05 -22.45
CA LYS A 165 11.94 -5.58 -23.64
C LYS A 165 11.11 -5.44 -24.92
N LYS A 166 9.78 -5.50 -24.82
CA LYS A 166 8.84 -5.29 -25.92
C LYS A 166 8.58 -3.81 -26.23
N LYS A 167 9.29 -2.88 -25.57
CA LYS A 167 9.10 -1.42 -25.68
C LYS A 167 7.65 -1.00 -25.37
N LYS A 168 7.04 -1.67 -24.38
CA LYS A 168 5.71 -1.32 -23.86
C LYS A 168 5.75 -0.45 -22.61
N ILE A 169 6.93 -0.07 -22.19
CA ILE A 169 7.17 0.95 -21.18
C ILE A 169 8.08 1.94 -21.89
N GLU A 170 7.54 3.11 -22.20
CA GLU A 170 8.16 4.11 -23.07
C GLU A 170 9.02 5.12 -22.32
N GLY A 171 8.86 5.22 -21.00
CA GLY A 171 9.68 6.08 -20.15
C GLY A 171 11.18 5.81 -20.24
N HIS A 172 11.96 6.84 -19.89
CA HIS A 172 13.42 6.78 -19.95
C HIS A 172 14.01 5.87 -18.87
N ASN A 173 13.32 5.71 -17.75
CA ASN A 173 13.79 4.93 -16.61
C ASN A 173 12.91 3.68 -16.38
N PHE A 174 13.56 2.52 -16.32
CA PHE A 174 12.94 1.25 -15.91
C PHE A 174 13.67 0.67 -14.70
N LYS A 175 12.93 0.44 -13.61
CA LYS A 175 13.39 -0.24 -12.40
C LYS A 175 12.34 -1.23 -11.93
N CYS A 176 12.71 -2.51 -11.90
CA CYS A 176 11.97 -3.52 -11.17
C CYS A 176 12.90 -4.36 -10.31
N SER A 177 12.65 -4.45 -9.00
CA SER A 177 13.47 -5.24 -8.09
C SER A 177 12.67 -5.88 -6.96
N ALA A 178 13.10 -7.09 -6.56
CA ALA A 178 12.65 -7.84 -5.39
C ALA A 178 13.87 -8.54 -4.77
N PRO A 179 13.87 -8.84 -3.45
CA PRO A 179 14.85 -9.73 -2.86
C PRO A 179 14.89 -11.09 -3.58
N SER A 180 16.09 -11.63 -3.77
CA SER A 180 16.25 -12.98 -4.31
C SER A 180 15.86 -14.00 -3.24
N LYS A 181 14.91 -14.90 -3.52
CA LYS A 181 14.65 -16.09 -2.69
C LYS A 181 15.97 -16.78 -2.38
N LYS A 182 16.37 -16.85 -1.11
CA LYS A 182 17.48 -17.73 -0.73
C LYS A 182 17.00 -19.15 -1.00
N SER A 183 17.52 -19.76 -2.07
CA SER A 183 17.28 -21.17 -2.34
C SER A 183 17.69 -21.96 -1.09
N LYS A 184 16.72 -22.49 -0.33
CA LYS A 184 17.02 -23.57 0.60
C LYS A 184 17.52 -24.71 -0.27
N SER A 185 18.83 -24.89 -0.31
CA SER A 185 19.44 -26.07 -0.90
C SER A 185 18.98 -27.27 -0.09
N SER A 186 17.94 -27.93 -0.59
CA SER A 186 17.59 -29.29 -0.19
C SER A 186 18.78 -30.17 -0.57
N LYS A 187 19.69 -30.36 0.38
CA LYS A 187 20.78 -31.33 0.30
C LYS A 187 20.14 -32.71 0.43
N GLY A 188 19.67 -33.23 -0.71
CA GLY A 188 19.26 -34.62 -0.83
C GLY A 188 20.50 -35.52 -0.80
N GLY A 189 20.51 -36.44 0.16
CA GLY A 189 21.51 -37.50 0.27
C GLY A 189 21.05 -38.53 1.30
N SER A 190 20.54 -39.66 0.81
CA SER A 190 20.02 -40.80 1.58
C SER A 190 21.08 -41.51 2.45
N SER A 191 20.54 -42.20 3.46
CA SER A 191 21.10 -43.17 4.42
C SER A 191 22.15 -44.18 3.91
N SER A 192 23.17 -44.49 4.74
CA SER A 192 23.26 -45.78 5.48
C SER A 192 24.59 -45.98 6.27
N SER A 193 24.43 -46.63 7.43
CA SER A 193 25.38 -47.48 8.21
C SER A 193 26.41 -46.86 9.17
N GLY A 194 26.43 -47.42 10.39
CA GLY A 194 27.64 -47.53 11.23
C GLY A 194 27.45 -47.28 12.72
N SER A 195 27.20 -48.34 13.49
CA SER A 195 26.90 -48.40 14.94
C SER A 195 28.06 -48.10 15.90
N SER A 196 27.73 -47.64 17.11
CA SER A 196 28.23 -48.08 18.45
C SER A 196 27.58 -47.14 19.50
N ASP A 197 26.65 -47.63 20.34
CA ASP A 197 26.87 -48.22 21.68
C ASP A 197 27.62 -47.23 22.61
N SER A 198 27.19 -46.87 23.82
CA SER A 198 26.31 -47.51 24.79
C SER A 198 26.11 -46.57 26.00
N ASP A 199 24.97 -46.72 26.71
CA ASP A 199 24.78 -46.60 28.18
C ASP A 199 24.99 -45.21 28.85
N ASP A 200 24.31 -44.77 29.90
CA ASP A 200 23.19 -45.25 30.70
C ASP A 200 22.60 -44.04 31.46
N SER A 201 21.37 -44.20 31.94
CA SER A 201 20.69 -43.54 33.06
C SER A 201 21.27 -42.29 33.75
N SER A 202 20.40 -41.30 33.98
CA SER A 202 19.72 -41.17 35.28
C SER A 202 18.85 -39.92 35.36
N SER A 203 17.82 -40.08 36.18
CA SER A 203 16.63 -39.27 36.36
C SER A 203 16.75 -38.28 37.52
N SER A 204 15.88 -37.27 37.47
CA SER A 204 15.16 -36.66 38.60
C SER A 204 15.71 -35.40 39.27
N GLY A 205 14.78 -34.48 39.52
CA GLY A 205 14.88 -33.32 40.42
C GLY A 205 14.58 -32.03 39.64
N GLY A 206 13.48 -31.31 39.81
CA GLY A 206 12.61 -31.16 40.97
C GLY A 206 12.60 -29.69 41.42
N SER A 207 11.44 -29.05 41.26
CA SER A 207 10.95 -27.90 42.04
C SER A 207 11.42 -26.46 41.73
N SER A 208 10.45 -25.71 41.19
CA SER A 208 9.91 -24.43 41.69
C SER A 208 10.73 -23.59 42.68
N GLY A 209 10.89 -22.31 42.35
CA GLY A 209 11.25 -21.24 43.29
C GLY A 209 10.93 -19.86 42.72
N SER A 210 9.88 -19.24 43.25
CA SER A 210 9.44 -17.86 43.05
C SER A 210 10.24 -16.86 43.91
N GLY A 211 10.34 -15.60 43.46
CA GLY A 211 10.78 -14.43 44.24
C GLY A 211 11.83 -13.59 43.50
N SER A 212 11.48 -12.47 42.85
CA SER A 212 11.15 -11.14 43.40
C SER A 212 12.34 -10.17 43.38
N SER A 213 12.15 -9.07 42.63
CA SER A 213 12.68 -7.71 42.81
C SER A 213 14.20 -7.48 42.88
N SER A 214 14.74 -6.65 41.97
CA SER A 214 14.85 -5.19 42.18
C SER A 214 15.84 -4.54 41.21
N SER A 215 15.36 -3.43 40.61
CA SER A 215 16.07 -2.20 40.22
C SER A 215 17.55 -2.25 39.85
N LYS A 216 17.89 -1.83 38.61
CA LYS A 216 18.77 -0.66 38.39
C LYS A 216 18.35 0.11 37.14
N SER A 217 17.99 1.36 37.40
CA SER A 217 17.83 2.47 36.46
C SER A 217 19.14 2.79 35.73
N SER A 218 19.04 3.19 34.47
CA SER A 218 20.07 3.99 33.78
C SER A 218 19.36 4.83 32.73
N ASP A 219 19.00 6.04 33.14
CA ASP A 219 18.57 7.11 32.26
C ASP A 219 19.70 7.46 31.30
N ALA A 220 19.41 7.46 30.00
CA ALA A 220 20.22 8.10 28.98
C ALA A 220 19.35 9.17 28.32
N THR A 221 19.47 10.39 28.85
CA THR A 221 18.93 11.62 28.28
C THR A 221 19.65 11.93 26.97
N SER A 222 18.96 11.77 25.84
CA SER A 222 19.41 12.27 24.55
C SER A 222 19.05 13.75 24.41
N LEU A 223 20.08 14.57 24.21
CA LEU A 223 19.99 15.99 23.94
C LEU A 223 19.49 16.21 22.51
N PHE A 224 18.24 16.67 22.35
CA PHE A 224 17.74 17.20 21.09
C PHE A 224 18.09 18.68 20.97
N ASN A 225 19.02 18.98 20.07
CA ASN A 225 19.38 20.33 19.66
C ASN A 225 18.43 20.77 18.53
N THR A 226 17.48 21.67 18.83
CA THR A 226 16.59 22.27 17.82
C THR A 226 16.81 23.78 17.80
N SER A 227 17.56 24.23 16.80
CA SER A 227 17.58 25.62 16.35
C SER A 227 16.86 25.68 15.01
N PHE A 228 15.63 26.19 14.99
CA PHE A 228 14.98 26.62 13.75
C PHE A 228 14.19 27.90 14.00
N LEU A 229 14.73 29.01 13.49
CA LEU A 229 14.08 30.30 13.32
C LEU A 229 13.82 30.48 11.81
N GLY A 230 12.62 30.93 11.43
CA GLY A 230 12.33 31.39 10.07
C GLY A 230 10.83 31.30 9.76
N LEU A 231 10.04 32.31 10.14
CA LEU A 231 9.62 33.49 9.36
C LEU A 231 8.32 33.28 8.59
N THR A 232 7.36 34.13 8.94
CA THR A 232 6.01 34.31 8.42
C THR A 232 5.98 34.71 6.94
N ILE A 233 5.07 34.11 6.17
CA ILE A 233 4.59 34.69 4.91
C ILE A 233 3.06 34.80 5.00
N LEU A 234 2.56 36.03 5.20
CA LEU A 234 1.19 36.40 4.89
C LEU A 234 1.05 36.42 3.36
N GLY A 235 0.20 35.55 2.80
CA GLY A 235 -0.26 35.60 1.42
C GLY A 235 -1.77 35.73 1.39
N GLY A 236 -2.27 36.95 1.15
CA GLY A 236 -3.69 37.22 0.97
C GLY A 236 -4.20 36.69 -0.38
N ALA A 237 -5.31 35.96 -0.35
CA ALA A 237 -6.07 35.60 -1.54
C ALA A 237 -6.96 36.80 -1.96
N LEU A 238 -6.70 37.35 -3.14
CA LEU A 238 -7.59 38.30 -3.81
C LEU A 238 -8.40 37.50 -4.84
N ALA A 239 -9.69 37.29 -4.57
CA ALA A 239 -10.64 36.76 -5.54
C ALA A 239 -11.21 37.93 -6.37
N ILE A 240 -10.94 37.95 -7.67
CA ILE A 240 -11.63 38.82 -8.63
C ILE A 240 -12.73 37.99 -9.29
N PHE A 241 -13.97 38.43 -9.09
CA PHE A 241 -15.14 38.00 -9.85
C PHE A 241 -15.09 38.60 -11.26
N ILE A 242 -15.11 37.75 -12.30
CA ILE A 242 -15.89 37.94 -13.53
C ILE A 242 -16.44 36.57 -13.94
#